data_AF-Q50JB2-F1
#
_entry.id   AF-Q50JB2-F1
#
_cell.length_a   1.000
_cell.length_b   1.000
_cell.length_c   1.000
_cell.angle_alpha   90.00
_cell.angle_beta   90.00
_cell.angle_gamma   90.00
#
_symmetry.space_group_name_H-M   'P 1'
#
loop_
_entity.id
_entity.type
_entity.pdbx_description
1 polymer ?
#
loop_
_entity_poly.entity_id
_entity_poly.type
_entity_poly.pdbx_seq_one_letter_code
_entity_poly.pdbx_strand_id
1 'polypeptide(L)'
;VHENISTEPILFTTRDASKVRLFFDIVPTYSGIEKNKVGRGVALLSSVRPTVGTKRMNLQGDISVPIMGSNFEVIGTVNFNFLVITPFSHPKMEVTSQQTYWKKLDSTMVI
;
A
#
# COMPACT_ATOMS: atom_id res chain seq x y z
N VAL A 1 19.04 -0.39 19.74
CA VAL A 1 18.07 0.29 18.86
C VAL A 1 17.51 -0.77 17.93
N HIS A 2 16.42 -1.43 18.35
CA HIS A 2 15.64 -2.25 17.42
C HIS A 2 14.78 -1.25 16.65
N GLU A 3 15.23 -0.85 15.46
CA GLU A 3 14.38 -0.10 14.55
C GLU A 3 13.13 -0.93 14.30
N ASN A 4 11.99 -0.24 14.27
CA ASN A 4 10.65 -0.77 14.19
C ASN A 4 10.43 -1.37 12.77
N ILE A 5 11.11 -2.45 12.44
CA ILE A 5 10.93 -3.19 11.19
C ILE A 5 9.58 -3.88 11.29
N SER A 6 8.53 -3.16 10.89
CA SER A 6 7.20 -3.73 10.70
C SER A 6 7.25 -4.63 9.48
N THR A 7 7.09 -5.93 9.69
CA THR A 7 6.89 -6.91 8.61
C THR A 7 5.44 -6.93 8.13
N GLU A 8 4.53 -6.22 8.83
CA GLU A 8 3.15 -6.09 8.39
C GLU A 8 3.04 -5.12 7.21
N PRO A 9 2.29 -5.50 6.16
CA PRO A 9 2.05 -4.61 5.03
C PRO A 9 1.22 -3.40 5.47
N ILE A 10 1.39 -2.27 4.79
CA ILE A 10 0.55 -1.08 5.00
C ILE A 10 -0.76 -1.26 4.23
N LEU A 11 -1.89 -1.30 4.93
CA LEU A 11 -3.22 -1.40 4.32
C LEU A 11 -3.96 -0.07 4.37
N PHE A 12 -4.61 0.27 3.26
CA PHE A 12 -5.57 1.36 3.18
C PHE A 12 -6.66 1.04 2.14
N THR A 13 -7.81 1.68 2.26
CA THR A 13 -8.95 1.48 1.35
C THR A 13 -9.18 2.72 0.50
N THR A 14 -9.66 2.51 -0.72
CA THR A 14 -10.06 3.58 -1.63
C THR A 14 -11.27 3.14 -2.42
N ARG A 15 -12.09 4.10 -2.86
CA ARG A 15 -13.17 3.84 -3.83
C ARG A 15 -12.66 3.72 -5.25
N ASP A 16 -11.50 4.33 -5.54
CA ASP A 16 -10.95 4.43 -6.88
C ASP A 16 -9.42 4.35 -6.80
N ALA A 17 -8.86 3.21 -7.25
CA ALA A 17 -7.42 2.97 -7.24
C ALA A 17 -6.65 3.90 -8.20
N SER A 18 -7.30 4.39 -9.26
CA SER A 18 -6.64 5.23 -10.28
C SER A 18 -6.23 6.60 -9.76
N LYS A 19 -6.90 7.07 -8.71
CA LYS A 19 -6.70 8.39 -8.09
C LYS A 19 -5.72 8.37 -6.91
N VAL A 20 -5.22 7.20 -6.53
CA VAL A 20 -4.32 7.06 -5.38
C VAL A 20 -2.95 7.60 -5.73
N ARG A 21 -2.40 8.39 -4.79
CA ARG A 21 -1.05 8.95 -4.84
C ARG A 21 -0.36 8.61 -3.54
N LEU A 22 0.82 8.01 -3.64
CA LEU A 22 1.67 7.74 -2.48
C LEU A 22 2.78 8.79 -2.43
N PHE A 23 2.96 9.38 -1.26
CA PHE A 23 4.01 10.34 -0.97
C PHE A 23 5.00 9.71 0.00
N PHE A 24 6.27 9.70 -0.39
CA PHE A 24 7.36 9.19 0.42
C PHE A 24 8.23 10.37 0.85
N ASP A 25 8.07 10.79 2.11
CA ASP A 25 8.81 11.92 2.67
C ASP A 25 10.00 11.41 3.49
N ILE A 26 11.19 11.94 3.23
CA ILE A 26 12.35 11.73 4.11
C ILE A 26 12.32 12.78 5.22
N VAL A 27 12.20 12.32 6.45
CA VAL A 27 12.24 13.15 7.66
C VAL A 27 13.46 12.78 8.51
N PRO A 28 14.25 13.75 9.03
CA PRO A 28 15.39 13.43 9.88
C PRO A 28 14.94 12.91 11.25
N THR A 29 15.58 11.84 11.71
CA THR A 29 15.25 11.12 12.96
C THR A 29 15.29 11.99 14.21
N TYR A 30 16.13 13.03 14.23
CA TYR A 30 16.38 13.87 15.41
C TYR A 30 15.79 15.28 15.32
N SER A 31 15.28 15.69 14.16
CA SER A 31 14.55 16.95 14.05
C SER A 31 13.08 16.66 14.32
N GLY A 32 12.63 16.85 15.56
CA GLY A 32 11.25 16.60 16.01
C GLY A 32 10.18 17.51 15.38
N ILE A 33 10.35 17.92 14.11
CA ILE A 33 9.43 18.81 13.41
C ILE A 33 9.28 18.31 11.97
N GLU A 34 8.05 17.95 11.58
CA GLU A 34 7.63 17.62 10.19
C GLU A 34 7.94 18.72 9.16
N LYS A 35 8.38 19.90 9.61
CA LYS A 35 8.73 21.05 8.77
C LYS A 35 10.01 20.83 7.97
N ASN A 36 10.92 19.95 8.40
CA ASN A 36 12.22 19.76 7.76
C ASN A 36 12.22 18.50 6.88
N LYS A 37 11.39 18.49 5.83
CA LYS A 37 11.42 17.41 4.83
C LYS A 37 12.66 17.57 3.97
N VAL A 38 13.49 16.53 3.93
CA VAL A 38 14.76 16.53 3.18
C VAL A 38 14.54 16.22 1.71
N GLY A 39 13.51 15.42 1.42
CA GLY A 39 13.09 15.12 0.06
C GLY A 39 11.77 14.41 0.01
N ARG A 40 11.21 14.30 -1.20
CA ARG A 40 9.93 13.67 -1.47
C ARG A 40 9.95 12.86 -2.76
N GLY A 41 9.50 11.62 -2.69
CA GLY A 41 9.12 10.81 -3.84
C GLY A 41 7.60 10.78 -3.99
N VAL A 42 7.11 10.71 -5.24
CA VAL A 42 5.66 10.63 -5.54
C VAL A 42 5.40 9.46 -6.48
N ALA A 43 4.50 8.56 -6.08
CA ALA A 43 4.03 7.47 -6.92
C ALA A 43 2.53 7.65 -7.23
N LEU A 44 2.18 7.73 -8.52
CA LEU A 44 0.78 7.68 -8.96
C LEU A 44 0.44 6.24 -9.33
N LEU A 45 -0.44 5.58 -8.57
CA LEU A 45 -0.70 4.14 -8.73
C LEU A 45 -1.19 3.77 -10.13
N SER A 46 -1.90 4.68 -10.79
CA SER A 46 -2.37 4.52 -12.18
C SER A 46 -1.24 4.51 -13.21
N SER A 47 -0.11 5.17 -12.94
CA SER A 47 1.01 5.30 -13.89
C SER A 47 2.11 4.26 -13.68
N VAL A 48 2.29 3.79 -12.44
CA VAL A 48 3.42 2.92 -12.07
C VAL A 48 3.17 1.45 -12.38
N ARG A 49 1.93 1.06 -12.68
CA ARG A 49 1.58 -0.28 -13.17
C ARG A 49 0.64 -0.17 -14.37
N PRO A 50 1.18 -0.07 -15.60
CA PRO A 50 0.36 -0.23 -16.79
C PRO A 50 -0.30 -1.62 -16.75
N THR A 51 -1.62 -1.66 -16.92
CA THR A 51 -2.38 -2.91 -16.94
C THR A 51 -2.02 -3.71 -18.20
N VAL A 52 -1.65 -4.98 -18.05
CA VAL A 52 -1.39 -5.87 -19.19
C VAL A 52 -2.73 -6.43 -19.69
N GLY A 53 -3.52 -5.59 -20.36
CA GLY A 53 -4.87 -5.94 -20.79
C GLY A 53 -5.91 -5.87 -19.67
N THR A 54 -7.16 -6.22 -19.98
CA THR A 54 -8.30 -6.12 -19.06
C THR A 54 -8.16 -7.13 -17.91
N LYS A 55 -8.18 -6.63 -16.66
CA LYS A 55 -8.18 -7.43 -15.43
C LYS A 55 -6.96 -8.34 -15.20
N ARG A 56 -5.79 -8.03 -15.77
CA ARG A 56 -4.53 -8.74 -15.47
C ARG A 56 -3.57 -7.85 -14.71
N MET A 57 -2.79 -8.44 -13.81
CA MET A 57 -1.78 -7.77 -13.00
C MET A 57 -0.39 -8.32 -13.33
N ASN A 58 0.59 -7.43 -13.44
CA ASN A 58 1.99 -7.83 -13.61
C ASN A 58 2.54 -8.45 -12.31
N LEU A 59 3.21 -9.59 -12.44
CA LEU A 59 3.89 -10.32 -11.35
C LEU A 59 5.26 -9.72 -11.01
N GLN A 60 5.96 -9.14 -12.01
CA GLN A 60 7.11 -8.26 -11.76
C GLN A 60 6.55 -6.92 -11.26
N GLY A 61 6.69 -6.68 -9.96
CA GLY A 61 5.85 -5.71 -9.25
C GLY A 61 6.60 -4.63 -8.48
N ASP A 62 7.92 -4.66 -8.48
CA ASP A 62 8.71 -3.70 -7.72
C ASP A 62 8.80 -2.39 -8.49
N ILE A 63 8.34 -1.34 -7.83
CA ILE A 63 8.27 0.01 -8.37
C ILE A 63 9.36 0.81 -7.69
N SER A 64 10.20 1.43 -8.49
CA SER A 64 11.23 2.35 -8.02
C SER A 64 10.79 3.78 -8.29
N VAL A 65 10.76 4.60 -7.24
CA VAL A 65 10.41 6.03 -7.33
C VAL A 65 11.60 6.86 -6.84
N PRO A 66 12.11 7.80 -7.64
CA PRO A 66 13.15 8.70 -7.20
C PRO A 66 12.63 9.65 -6.14
N ILE A 67 13.48 9.97 -5.17
CA ILE A 67 13.23 10.95 -4.12
C ILE A 67 13.97 12.22 -4.52
N MET A 68 13.21 13.28 -4.72
CA MET A 68 13.74 14.59 -5.07
C MET A 68 14.09 15.36 -3.80
N GLY A 69 15.34 15.84 -3.72
CA GLY A 69 15.78 16.76 -2.68
C GLY A 69 15.23 18.18 -2.88
N SER A 70 15.48 19.07 -1.92
CA SER A 70 15.09 20.48 -2.01
C SER A 70 15.76 21.24 -3.16
N ASN A 71 16.92 20.77 -3.62
CA ASN A 71 17.66 21.28 -4.78
C ASN A 71 17.21 20.67 -6.12
N PHE A 72 16.13 19.87 -6.13
CA PHE A 72 15.65 19.11 -7.28
C PHE A 72 16.64 18.08 -7.84
N GLU A 73 17.66 17.70 -7.07
CA GLU A 73 18.49 16.55 -7.41
C GLU A 73 17.88 15.27 -6.84
N VAL A 74 18.14 14.16 -7.51
CA VAL A 74 17.74 12.83 -7.02
C VAL A 74 18.69 12.45 -5.89
N ILE A 75 18.19 12.42 -4.67
CA ILE A 75 18.98 12.11 -3.47
C ILE A 75 18.88 10.63 -3.06
N GLY A 76 17.98 9.88 -3.70
CA GLY A 76 17.77 8.46 -3.44
C GLY A 76 16.57 7.91 -4.19
N THR A 77 16.27 6.63 -3.96
CA THR A 77 15.13 5.94 -4.56
C THR A 77 14.43 5.08 -3.53
N VAL A 78 13.09 5.07 -3.54
CA VAL A 78 12.28 4.13 -2.77
C VAL A 78 11.80 3.00 -3.67
N ASN A 79 11.98 1.76 -3.22
CA ASN A 79 11.44 0.59 -3.87
C ASN A 79 10.28 0.06 -3.05
N PHE A 80 9.14 -0.16 -3.70
CA PHE A 80 7.96 -0.72 -3.04
C PHE A 80 7.11 -1.54 -4.01
N ASN A 81 6.25 -2.36 -3.45
CA ASN A 81 5.29 -3.18 -4.17
C ASN A 81 3.90 -2.98 -3.54
N PHE A 82 2.84 -3.12 -4.33
CA PHE A 82 1.48 -3.00 -3.83
C PHE A 82 0.54 -3.96 -4.55
N LEU A 83 -0.54 -4.34 -3.85
CA LEU A 83 -1.62 -5.16 -4.37
C LEU A 83 -2.96 -4.42 -4.18
N VAL A 84 -3.73 -4.32 -5.25
CA VAL A 84 -5.11 -3.80 -5.17
C VAL A 84 -6.05 -4.98 -5.01
N ILE A 85 -6.67 -5.09 -3.84
CA ILE A 85 -7.67 -6.11 -3.55
C ILE A 85 -9.05 -5.49 -3.74
N THR A 86 -9.78 -5.94 -4.76
CA THR A 86 -11.20 -5.60 -4.91
C THR A 86 -12.03 -6.65 -4.17
N PRO A 87 -12.76 -6.29 -3.11
CA PRO A 87 -13.60 -7.24 -2.41
C PRO A 87 -14.65 -7.83 -3.34
N PHE A 88 -14.96 -9.12 -3.15
CA PHE A 88 -16.06 -9.75 -3.85
C PHE A 88 -17.39 -9.12 -3.41
N SER A 89 -18.29 -8.89 -4.36
CA SER A 89 -19.63 -8.37 -4.12
C SER A 89 -20.63 -9.14 -4.96
N HIS A 90 -21.71 -9.62 -4.33
CA HIS A 90 -22.77 -10.38 -5.00
C HIS A 90 -24.15 -9.92 -4.52
N PRO A 91 -25.16 -9.79 -5.40
CA PRO A 91 -26.48 -9.27 -5.03
C PRO A 91 -27.21 -10.10 -3.95
N LYS A 92 -26.92 -11.39 -3.84
CA LYS A 92 -27.48 -12.30 -2.81
C LYS A 92 -26.55 -12.48 -1.61
N MET A 93 -25.51 -11.65 -1.48
CA MET A 93 -24.62 -11.68 -0.32
C MET A 93 -25.30 -10.92 0.81
N GLU A 94 -25.56 -11.62 1.92
CA GLU A 94 -26.10 -11.03 3.14
C GLU A 94 -25.03 -11.07 4.22
N VAL A 95 -24.71 -9.93 4.82
CA VAL A 95 -23.77 -9.85 5.94
C VAL A 95 -24.54 -10.25 7.21
N THR A 96 -24.65 -11.56 7.45
CA THR A 96 -25.24 -12.10 8.68
C THR A 96 -24.18 -12.20 9.78
N SER A 97 -24.59 -12.00 11.03
CA SER A 97 -23.71 -12.05 12.22
C SER A 97 -22.95 -13.37 12.38
N GLN A 98 -23.42 -14.46 11.77
CA GLN A 98 -22.73 -15.75 11.76
C GLN A 98 -21.55 -15.79 10.76
N GLN A 99 -21.56 -14.94 9.73
CA GLN A 99 -20.55 -14.93 8.65
C GLN A 99 -19.50 -13.83 8.81
N THR A 100 -19.69 -12.88 9.74
CA THR A 100 -18.76 -11.77 10.02
C THR A 100 -17.56 -12.12 10.89
N TYR A 101 -17.51 -13.32 11.48
CA TYR A 101 -16.43 -13.73 12.37
C TYR A 101 -15.58 -14.85 11.74
N TRP A 102 -14.73 -14.51 10.78
CA TRP A 102 -13.56 -15.34 10.44
C TRP A 102 -12.55 -15.50 11.60
N LYS A 103 -12.86 -14.96 12.79
CA LYS A 103 -12.06 -15.08 14.02
C LYS A 103 -12.36 -16.31 14.88
N LYS A 104 -13.39 -17.12 14.59
CA LYS A 104 -13.63 -18.35 15.36
C LYS A 104 -13.06 -19.57 14.65
N LEU A 105 -11.78 -19.81 14.88
CA LEU A 105 -11.07 -21.04 14.51
C LEU A 105 -11.36 -22.23 15.46
N ASP A 106 -12.43 -22.20 16.24
CA ASP A 106 -12.74 -23.27 17.19
C ASP A 106 -14.22 -23.64 17.15
N SER A 107 -14.56 -24.53 16.23
CA SER A 107 -15.46 -25.62 16.57
C SER A 107 -15.05 -26.82 15.75
N THR A 108 -14.37 -27.76 16.38
CA THR A 108 -14.14 -29.09 15.84
C THR A 108 -15.48 -29.67 15.39
N MET A 109 -15.72 -29.74 14.07
CA MET A 109 -16.81 -30.54 13.55
C MET A 109 -16.35 -32.00 13.63
N VAL A 110 -16.91 -32.75 14.57
CA VAL A 110 -16.76 -34.21 14.61
C VAL A 110 -17.71 -34.79 13.57
N ILE A 111 -17.18 -35.57 12.63
CA ILE A 111 -17.94 -36.39 11.67
C ILE A 111 -18.57 -37.57 12.41
#